data_AF-A0AAY4AZ71-F1
#
_entry.id   AF-A0AAY4AZ71-F1
#
_cell.length_a   1.000
_cell.length_b   1.000
_cell.length_c   1.000
_cell.angle_alpha   90.00
_cell.angle_beta   90.00
_cell.angle_gamma   90.00
#
_symmetry.space_group_name_H-M   'P 1'
#
loop_
_entity.id
_entity.type
_entity.pdbx_description
1 polymer ?
#
loop_
_entity_poly.entity_id
_entity_poly.type
_entity_poly.pdbx_seq_one_letter_code
_entity_poly.pdbx_strand_id
1 'polypeptide(L)'
;MKEAKKRNPDITFIGLPWAFPGWIGGGESTPYHYPSITASYVVSWIIGAKQFHDLDISYVGIWNEKDFDAKYIKILRETLDRVGLTDVGIIAADGNWDISTAMMLDPSLYGAVEIIGVHYPGTKTVQEALWTQKTLWSSEDYSTFNDDVGGGCWARILNQNYINGRMTSTISWNLVASYYQDLSFGRDGLMTAEQPWSGNYVVESPIWITAHTTQFAQPGWRYLQTVGNFTHGGSYVALTDGKGNLTVIIETMSHDHSVCIRPVLPAYNISAQNATFRLKGSFAEITELQMWYSKFDYANSKSTLFKKLPPIKVTEGFFTLSIGVDEVYTLTSVTTGQKGTYPDPPSSTPFPKSYYDDFDESPSFDEAPYFADQTGPHVFTLRQIITQQPIAWATDSDHTISIIGDYSWANLTVSCDVLIETANPGGAFVAARVSRGGESVRKAMGVFFFVMANGTYKVTNDIDPEHASWLPIIGIMGKGGFSERHWPDHST
;
A
#
# COMPACT_ATOMS: atom_id res chain seq x y z
N MET A 1 -7.94 -5.25 -8.24
CA MET A 1 -7.57 -6.60 -8.73
C MET A 1 -7.99 -6.89 -10.17
N LYS A 2 -9.29 -6.84 -10.54
CA LYS A 2 -9.76 -7.12 -11.93
C LYS A 2 -9.02 -6.31 -13.01
N GLU A 3 -8.85 -5.01 -12.79
CA GLU A 3 -8.10 -4.14 -13.74
C GLU A 3 -6.64 -4.53 -13.91
N ALA A 4 -6.01 -5.08 -12.87
CA ALA A 4 -4.65 -5.58 -12.91
C ALA A 4 -4.60 -6.92 -13.69
N LYS A 5 -5.48 -7.88 -13.38
CA LYS A 5 -5.59 -9.17 -14.09
C LYS A 5 -5.84 -8.97 -15.60
N LYS A 6 -6.64 -7.97 -15.97
CA LYS A 6 -6.88 -7.62 -17.38
C LYS A 6 -5.61 -7.19 -18.13
N ARG A 7 -4.66 -6.55 -17.46
CA ARG A 7 -3.41 -6.04 -18.05
C ARG A 7 -2.27 -7.05 -17.94
N ASN A 8 -2.23 -7.80 -16.85
CA ASN A 8 -1.30 -8.89 -16.61
C ASN A 8 -2.07 -10.08 -16.01
N PRO A 9 -2.46 -11.07 -16.83
CA PRO A 9 -3.16 -12.26 -16.35
C PRO A 9 -2.37 -13.10 -15.34
N ASP A 10 -1.03 -13.00 -15.37
CA ASP A 10 -0.12 -13.76 -14.51
C ASP A 10 0.23 -13.01 -13.20
N ILE A 11 -0.45 -11.91 -12.90
CA ILE A 11 -0.20 -11.15 -11.67
C ILE A 11 -0.59 -11.97 -10.43
N THR A 12 0.29 -12.00 -9.43
CA THR A 12 0.03 -12.62 -8.13
C THR A 12 -0.87 -11.73 -7.27
N PHE A 13 -1.92 -12.30 -6.68
CA PHE A 13 -2.79 -11.61 -5.73
C PHE A 13 -2.55 -12.09 -4.30
N ILE A 14 -2.45 -11.13 -3.37
CA ILE A 14 -2.22 -11.36 -1.94
C ILE A 14 -3.32 -10.64 -1.17
N GLY A 15 -3.92 -11.31 -0.18
CA GLY A 15 -4.88 -10.70 0.75
C GLY A 15 -4.33 -10.65 2.18
N LEU A 16 -4.47 -9.53 2.87
CA LEU A 16 -4.01 -9.35 4.26
C LEU A 16 -5.07 -8.54 5.03
N PRO A 17 -5.53 -8.99 6.21
CA PRO A 17 -6.40 -8.19 7.06
C PRO A 17 -5.61 -7.15 7.87
N TRP A 18 -6.10 -5.90 7.89
CA TRP A 18 -5.66 -4.87 8.85
C TRP A 18 -6.59 -4.81 10.07
N ALA A 19 -7.89 -4.84 9.84
CA ALA A 19 -8.93 -4.80 10.87
C ALA A 19 -9.97 -5.90 10.62
N PHE A 20 -10.78 -6.20 11.63
CA PHE A 20 -11.88 -7.17 11.53
C PHE A 20 -13.19 -6.56 12.01
N PRO A 21 -14.35 -6.97 11.46
CA PRO A 21 -15.65 -6.61 12.03
C PRO A 21 -15.75 -7.03 13.50
N GLY A 22 -16.35 -6.19 14.36
CA GLY A 22 -16.39 -6.43 15.82
C GLY A 22 -17.01 -7.77 16.25
N TRP A 23 -17.92 -8.33 15.44
CA TRP A 23 -18.64 -9.56 15.76
C TRP A 23 -17.72 -10.78 15.68
N ILE A 24 -16.61 -10.69 14.93
CA ILE A 24 -15.58 -11.74 14.86
C ILE A 24 -14.99 -12.01 16.24
N GLY A 25 -14.82 -10.95 17.05
CA GLY A 25 -14.23 -11.05 18.38
C GLY A 25 -15.16 -11.61 19.44
N GLY A 26 -16.46 -11.74 19.16
CA GLY A 26 -17.44 -12.23 20.14
C GLY A 26 -17.54 -11.37 21.40
N GLY A 27 -17.23 -10.06 21.30
CA GLY A 27 -17.14 -9.13 22.43
C GLY A 27 -15.71 -8.79 22.86
N GLU A 28 -14.70 -9.52 22.36
CA GLU A 28 -13.29 -9.23 22.61
C GLU A 28 -12.68 -8.36 21.50
N SER A 29 -11.65 -7.58 21.82
CA SER A 29 -10.91 -6.75 20.88
C SER A 29 -9.79 -7.52 20.15
N THR A 30 -9.95 -8.82 19.95
CA THR A 30 -8.97 -9.69 19.28
C THR A 30 -9.67 -10.63 18.30
N PRO A 31 -9.10 -10.86 17.11
CA PRO A 31 -9.65 -11.80 16.15
C PRO A 31 -9.36 -13.26 16.55
N TYR A 32 -8.59 -13.53 17.60
CA TYR A 32 -8.18 -14.89 17.95
C TYR A 32 -9.03 -15.55 19.04
N HIS A 33 -10.06 -14.87 19.57
CA HIS A 33 -10.94 -15.47 20.58
C HIS A 33 -11.65 -16.72 20.05
N TYR A 34 -12.16 -16.64 18.82
CA TYR A 34 -12.72 -17.77 18.08
C TYR A 34 -11.99 -17.96 16.73
N PRO A 35 -10.80 -18.57 16.72
CA PRO A 35 -9.94 -18.59 15.52
C PRO A 35 -10.57 -19.32 14.33
N SER A 36 -11.50 -20.25 14.56
CA SER A 36 -12.27 -20.91 13.50
C SER A 36 -13.27 -19.98 12.82
N ILE A 37 -13.88 -19.05 13.55
CA ILE A 37 -14.79 -18.03 12.98
C ILE A 37 -13.97 -17.08 12.11
N THR A 38 -12.83 -16.61 12.63
CA THR A 38 -11.92 -15.71 11.91
C THR A 38 -11.35 -16.36 10.65
N ALA A 39 -10.90 -17.62 10.73
CA ALA A 39 -10.42 -18.34 9.56
C ALA A 39 -11.53 -18.53 8.51
N SER A 40 -12.76 -18.85 8.95
CA SER A 40 -13.90 -18.96 8.04
C SER A 40 -14.25 -17.63 7.37
N TYR A 41 -14.15 -16.52 8.09
CA TYR A 41 -14.34 -15.17 7.55
C TYR A 41 -13.30 -14.84 6.46
N VAL A 42 -12.01 -15.05 6.74
CA VAL A 42 -10.93 -14.80 5.78
C VAL A 42 -11.04 -15.70 4.56
N VAL A 43 -11.31 -17.00 4.74
CA VAL A 43 -11.47 -17.95 3.64
C VAL A 43 -12.71 -17.63 2.80
N SER A 44 -13.79 -17.11 3.39
CA SER A 44 -14.97 -16.67 2.64
C SER A 44 -14.65 -15.52 1.68
N TRP A 45 -13.75 -14.60 2.04
CA TRP A 45 -13.27 -13.56 1.13
C TRP A 45 -12.53 -14.15 -0.09
N ILE A 46 -11.67 -15.15 0.13
CA ILE A 46 -10.95 -15.84 -0.95
C ILE A 46 -11.92 -16.56 -1.90
N ILE A 47 -12.91 -17.28 -1.35
CA ILE A 47 -13.96 -17.93 -2.13
C ILE A 47 -14.76 -16.90 -2.92
N GLY A 48 -15.14 -15.78 -2.28
CA GLY A 48 -15.86 -14.69 -2.92
C GLY A 48 -15.09 -14.05 -4.08
N ALA A 49 -13.77 -13.86 -3.93
CA ALA A 49 -12.91 -13.35 -4.99
C ALA A 49 -12.98 -14.22 -6.26
N LYS A 50 -12.98 -15.54 -6.11
CA LYS A 50 -13.17 -16.46 -7.23
C LYS A 50 -14.58 -16.43 -7.77
N GLN A 51 -15.58 -16.60 -6.90
CA GLN A 51 -16.98 -16.79 -7.29
C GLN A 51 -17.58 -15.56 -8.00
N PHE A 52 -17.30 -14.36 -7.51
CA PHE A 52 -17.94 -13.13 -7.99
C PHE A 52 -17.08 -12.34 -8.97
N HIS A 53 -15.78 -12.59 -9.01
CA HIS A 53 -14.83 -11.78 -9.80
C HIS A 53 -13.84 -12.59 -10.64
N ASP A 54 -13.90 -13.93 -10.60
CA ASP A 54 -12.95 -14.82 -11.27
C ASP A 54 -11.49 -14.46 -10.92
N LEU A 55 -11.22 -14.21 -9.64
CA LEU A 55 -9.88 -13.91 -9.13
C LEU A 55 -9.35 -15.08 -8.31
N ASP A 56 -8.16 -15.55 -8.68
CA ASP A 56 -7.44 -16.58 -7.96
C ASP A 56 -6.45 -15.88 -7.01
N ILE A 57 -6.71 -16.00 -5.70
CA ILE A 57 -5.82 -15.45 -4.67
C ILE A 57 -4.68 -16.44 -4.45
N SER A 58 -3.44 -15.98 -4.58
CA SER A 58 -2.27 -16.84 -4.43
C SER A 58 -1.82 -16.96 -2.98
N TYR A 59 -1.91 -15.87 -2.22
CA TYR A 59 -1.44 -15.83 -0.84
C TYR A 59 -2.40 -15.11 0.10
N VAL A 60 -2.40 -15.52 1.36
CA VAL A 60 -3.12 -14.86 2.45
C VAL A 60 -2.20 -14.61 3.64
N GLY A 61 -2.29 -13.43 4.22
CA GLY A 61 -1.58 -13.01 5.43
C GLY A 61 -2.39 -13.22 6.72
N ILE A 62 -1.84 -12.77 7.85
CA ILE A 62 -2.40 -13.06 9.19
C ILE A 62 -3.17 -11.87 9.75
N TRP A 63 -2.46 -10.88 10.29
CA TRP A 63 -3.01 -9.64 10.80
C TRP A 63 -1.92 -8.57 10.79
N ASN A 64 -2.06 -7.57 9.92
CA ASN A 64 -1.01 -6.61 9.60
C ASN A 64 -0.42 -5.94 10.84
N GLU A 65 0.90 -6.06 11.05
CA GLU A 65 1.65 -5.42 12.14
C GLU A 65 1.03 -5.61 13.54
N LYS A 66 0.34 -6.74 13.74
CA LYS A 66 -0.17 -7.19 15.04
C LYS A 66 0.42 -8.54 15.39
N ASP A 67 0.29 -8.91 16.66
CA ASP A 67 0.75 -10.22 17.11
C ASP A 67 0.02 -11.32 16.34
N PHE A 68 0.77 -12.35 15.94
CA PHE A 68 0.20 -13.55 15.34
C PHE A 68 -0.23 -14.55 16.42
N ASP A 69 -1.22 -15.37 16.12
CA ASP A 69 -1.58 -16.54 16.94
C ASP A 69 -1.27 -17.84 16.17
N ALA A 70 -0.37 -18.66 16.72
CA ALA A 70 0.07 -19.89 16.06
C ALA A 70 -1.07 -20.91 15.89
N LYS A 71 -2.06 -20.92 16.79
CA LYS A 71 -3.24 -21.80 16.68
C LYS A 71 -4.14 -21.32 15.54
N TYR A 72 -4.36 -20.02 15.39
CA TYR A 72 -5.07 -19.44 14.26
C TYR A 72 -4.42 -19.78 12.93
N ILE A 73 -3.10 -19.62 12.79
CA ILE A 73 -2.38 -19.94 11.53
C ILE A 73 -2.61 -21.41 11.12
N LYS A 74 -2.53 -22.34 12.08
CA LYS A 74 -2.80 -23.77 11.82
C LYS A 74 -4.25 -24.02 11.43
N ILE A 75 -5.20 -23.38 12.11
CA ILE A 75 -6.63 -23.48 11.78
C ILE A 75 -6.94 -22.86 10.40
N LEU A 76 -6.27 -21.78 10.02
CA LEU A 76 -6.41 -21.16 8.71
C LEU A 76 -5.97 -22.12 7.60
N ARG A 77 -4.81 -22.78 7.77
CA ARG A 77 -4.33 -23.82 6.85
C ARG A 77 -5.33 -24.97 6.73
N GLU A 78 -5.77 -25.54 7.84
CA GLU A 78 -6.77 -26.62 7.86
C GLU A 78 -8.08 -26.20 7.19
N THR A 79 -8.50 -24.94 7.38
CA THR A 79 -9.74 -24.41 6.81
C THR A 79 -9.63 -24.26 5.29
N LEU A 80 -8.51 -23.73 4.78
CA LEU A 80 -8.22 -23.65 3.35
C LEU A 80 -8.22 -25.04 2.70
N ASP A 81 -7.52 -26.01 3.30
CA ASP A 81 -7.40 -27.37 2.76
C ASP A 81 -8.77 -28.07 2.71
N ARG A 82 -9.57 -27.92 3.77
CA ARG A 82 -10.92 -28.52 3.85
C ARG A 82 -11.85 -28.03 2.74
N VAL A 83 -11.70 -26.79 2.28
CA VAL A 83 -12.52 -26.24 1.18
C VAL A 83 -11.85 -26.37 -0.19
N GLY A 84 -10.73 -27.10 -0.29
CA GLY A 84 -10.02 -27.36 -1.55
C GLY A 84 -9.11 -26.23 -2.03
N LEU A 85 -8.80 -25.25 -1.18
CA LEU A 85 -7.88 -24.14 -1.48
C LEU A 85 -6.43 -24.48 -1.03
N THR A 86 -5.96 -25.68 -1.40
CA THR A 86 -4.64 -26.20 -0.98
C THR A 86 -3.47 -25.41 -1.57
N ASP A 87 -3.69 -24.75 -2.72
CA ASP A 87 -2.64 -23.99 -3.43
C ASP A 87 -2.49 -22.55 -2.94
N VAL A 88 -3.39 -22.07 -2.06
CA VAL A 88 -3.28 -20.73 -1.47
C VAL A 88 -2.23 -20.78 -0.37
N GLY A 89 -1.10 -20.10 -0.56
CA GLY A 89 -0.01 -20.04 0.42
C GLY A 89 -0.33 -19.11 1.60
N ILE A 90 0.28 -19.38 2.76
CA ILE A 90 0.21 -18.49 3.92
C ILE A 90 1.53 -17.71 4.03
N ILE A 91 1.43 -16.37 4.03
CA ILE A 91 2.52 -15.47 4.40
C ILE A 91 2.35 -15.13 5.88
N ALA A 92 3.42 -15.23 6.65
CA ALA A 92 3.39 -14.84 8.06
C ALA A 92 4.69 -14.13 8.47
N ALA A 93 4.68 -13.18 9.40
CA ALA A 93 3.50 -12.67 10.10
C ALA A 93 3.05 -11.29 9.61
N ASP A 94 3.70 -10.72 8.58
CA ASP A 94 3.49 -9.32 8.14
C ASP A 94 3.75 -8.35 9.32
N GLY A 95 4.93 -8.53 9.92
CA GLY A 95 5.43 -7.81 11.08
C GLY A 95 6.93 -8.03 11.23
N ASN A 96 7.39 -8.40 12.44
CA ASN A 96 8.80 -8.68 12.71
C ASN A 96 9.20 -10.14 12.38
N TRP A 97 10.46 -10.48 12.61
CA TRP A 97 11.02 -11.81 12.34
C TRP A 97 10.61 -12.92 13.32
N ASP A 98 9.83 -12.61 14.37
CA ASP A 98 9.57 -13.51 15.52
C ASP A 98 8.91 -14.86 15.14
N ILE A 99 8.14 -14.88 14.04
CA ILE A 99 7.55 -16.11 13.48
C ILE A 99 8.61 -17.17 13.14
N SER A 100 9.83 -16.75 12.80
CA SER A 100 10.94 -17.63 12.43
C SER A 100 11.28 -18.58 13.59
N THR A 101 11.41 -18.03 14.80
CA THR A 101 11.70 -18.82 16.01
C THR A 101 10.52 -19.71 16.38
N ALA A 102 9.29 -19.20 16.28
CA ALA A 102 8.09 -19.98 16.58
C ALA A 102 7.96 -21.22 15.69
N MET A 103 8.25 -21.10 14.39
CA MET A 103 8.24 -22.22 13.45
C MET A 103 9.33 -23.26 13.74
N MET A 104 10.50 -22.84 14.21
CA MET A 104 11.56 -23.80 14.59
C MET A 104 11.15 -24.70 15.76
N LEU A 105 10.24 -24.23 16.61
CA LEU A 105 9.75 -24.95 17.80
C LEU A 105 8.46 -25.75 17.55
N ASP A 106 7.72 -25.45 16.47
CA ASP A 106 6.45 -26.08 16.12
C ASP A 106 6.45 -26.54 14.65
N PRO A 107 6.71 -27.84 14.38
CA PRO A 107 6.68 -28.39 13.03
C PRO A 107 5.33 -28.25 12.31
N SER A 108 4.23 -28.20 13.05
CA SER A 108 2.89 -28.00 12.47
C SER A 108 2.71 -26.56 12.00
N LEU A 109 3.22 -25.58 12.78
CA LEU A 109 3.25 -24.18 12.36
C LEU A 109 4.18 -23.99 11.15
N TYR A 110 5.37 -24.60 11.18
CA TYR A 110 6.30 -24.60 10.04
C TYR A 110 5.66 -25.16 8.77
N GLY A 111 4.85 -26.22 8.88
CA GLY A 111 4.12 -26.81 7.76
C GLY A 111 3.01 -25.92 7.21
N ALA A 112 2.38 -25.10 8.06
CA ALA A 112 1.28 -24.21 7.66
C ALA A 112 1.75 -22.95 6.91
N VAL A 113 2.91 -22.41 7.27
CA VAL A 113 3.45 -21.16 6.69
C VAL A 113 4.29 -21.47 5.45
N GLU A 114 4.05 -20.79 4.34
CA GLU A 114 4.85 -20.95 3.11
C GLU A 114 5.99 -19.93 3.04
N ILE A 115 5.71 -18.68 3.42
CA ILE A 115 6.60 -17.53 3.25
C ILE A 115 6.70 -16.76 4.58
N ILE A 116 7.92 -16.35 4.92
CA ILE A 116 8.15 -15.39 6.00
C ILE A 116 8.09 -13.98 5.39
N GLY A 117 7.01 -13.26 5.68
CA GLY A 117 6.81 -11.85 5.30
C GLY A 117 7.13 -10.94 6.48
N VAL A 118 7.99 -9.95 6.24
CA VAL A 118 8.37 -8.94 7.23
C VAL A 118 8.29 -7.52 6.69
N HIS A 119 8.13 -6.57 7.60
CA HIS A 119 7.95 -5.16 7.29
C HIS A 119 9.21 -4.34 7.57
N TYR A 120 9.53 -3.41 6.69
CA TYR A 120 10.64 -2.45 6.81
C TYR A 120 11.97 -3.05 7.36
N PRO A 121 12.48 -4.16 6.79
CA PRO A 121 13.58 -4.93 7.37
C PRO A 121 14.95 -4.23 7.32
N GLY A 122 15.04 -3.06 6.67
CA GLY A 122 16.31 -2.36 6.50
C GLY A 122 17.33 -3.18 5.72
N THR A 123 16.87 -3.97 4.74
CA THR A 123 17.64 -4.93 3.95
C THR A 123 18.18 -6.16 4.69
N LYS A 124 17.96 -6.28 6.01
CA LYS A 124 18.57 -7.34 6.82
C LYS A 124 17.59 -8.47 7.09
N THR A 125 18.13 -9.64 7.43
CA THR A 125 17.38 -10.77 7.98
C THR A 125 18.03 -11.27 9.27
N VAL A 126 17.41 -12.25 9.93
CA VAL A 126 17.91 -12.89 11.15
C VAL A 126 18.31 -14.34 10.88
N GLN A 127 19.14 -14.89 11.76
CA GLN A 127 19.72 -16.22 11.55
C GLN A 127 18.67 -17.34 11.60
N GLU A 128 17.65 -17.17 12.44
CA GLU A 128 16.52 -18.07 12.62
C GLU A 128 15.70 -18.17 11.33
N ALA A 129 15.45 -17.05 10.66
CA ALA A 129 14.76 -17.00 9.37
C ALA A 129 15.54 -17.81 8.31
N LEU A 130 16.87 -17.64 8.27
CA LEU A 130 17.73 -18.40 7.36
C LEU A 130 17.72 -19.90 7.64
N TRP A 131 17.68 -20.31 8.91
CA TRP A 131 17.62 -21.71 9.31
C TRP A 131 16.31 -22.39 8.90
N THR A 132 15.21 -21.65 8.81
CA THR A 132 13.92 -22.20 8.36
C THR A 132 13.95 -22.65 6.89
N GLN A 133 14.85 -22.08 6.08
CA GLN A 133 14.91 -22.26 4.62
C GLN A 133 13.62 -21.89 3.89
N LYS A 134 12.70 -21.18 4.55
CA LYS A 134 11.51 -20.61 3.93
C LYS A 134 11.91 -19.49 3.00
N THR A 135 11.04 -19.21 2.04
CA THR A 135 11.12 -17.99 1.24
C THR A 135 10.94 -16.78 2.16
N LEU A 136 11.80 -15.78 2.02
CA LEU A 136 11.76 -14.54 2.80
C LEU A 136 11.35 -13.40 1.88
N TRP A 137 10.37 -12.60 2.28
CA TRP A 137 9.91 -11.41 1.57
C TRP A 137 9.96 -10.18 2.48
N SER A 138 10.34 -9.04 1.91
CA SER A 138 9.93 -7.75 2.47
C SER A 138 8.50 -7.53 2.00
N SER A 139 7.52 -7.97 2.80
CA SER A 139 6.11 -7.97 2.43
C SER A 139 5.45 -6.61 2.56
N GLU A 140 6.13 -5.67 3.23
CA GLU A 140 5.85 -4.24 3.20
C GLU A 140 7.16 -3.43 3.34
N ASP A 141 7.41 -2.51 2.43
CA ASP A 141 8.59 -1.65 2.40
C ASP A 141 8.26 -0.31 1.71
N TYR A 142 9.26 0.54 1.47
CA TYR A 142 9.13 1.87 0.86
C TYR A 142 8.49 2.92 1.78
N SER A 143 7.16 3.13 1.73
CA SER A 143 6.41 4.10 2.54
C SER A 143 7.09 5.49 2.61
N THR A 144 7.68 5.92 1.51
CA THR A 144 8.50 7.14 1.46
C THR A 144 7.97 8.04 0.36
N PHE A 145 7.99 9.36 0.60
CA PHE A 145 7.52 10.36 -0.35
C PHE A 145 8.09 10.11 -1.75
N ASN A 146 7.25 10.19 -2.76
CA ASN A 146 7.57 9.70 -4.10
C ASN A 146 8.35 10.67 -5.00
N ASP A 147 9.22 11.48 -4.40
CA ASP A 147 10.18 12.29 -5.13
C ASP A 147 11.40 11.46 -5.57
N ASP A 148 12.45 12.13 -6.03
CA ASP A 148 13.70 11.47 -6.44
C ASP A 148 14.42 10.78 -5.25
N VAL A 149 14.27 11.27 -4.02
CA VAL A 149 14.85 10.62 -2.82
C VAL A 149 14.11 9.33 -2.53
N GLY A 150 12.77 9.33 -2.62
CA GLY A 150 11.96 8.11 -2.59
C GLY A 150 12.35 7.13 -3.70
N GLY A 151 12.54 7.61 -4.92
CA GLY A 151 13.06 6.82 -6.04
C GLY A 151 14.41 6.17 -5.73
N GLY A 152 15.33 6.92 -5.11
CA GLY A 152 16.63 6.42 -4.67
C GLY A 152 16.51 5.37 -3.56
N CYS A 153 15.66 5.60 -2.56
CA CYS A 153 15.32 4.61 -1.52
C CYS A 153 14.86 3.29 -2.17
N TRP A 154 13.89 3.38 -3.09
CA TRP A 154 13.34 2.21 -3.77
C TRP A 154 14.37 1.47 -4.62
N ALA A 155 15.22 2.20 -5.36
CA ALA A 155 16.27 1.62 -6.19
C ALA A 155 17.27 0.82 -5.35
N ARG A 156 17.67 1.38 -4.20
CA ARG A 156 18.62 0.76 -3.28
C ARG A 156 18.06 -0.53 -2.67
N ILE A 157 16.85 -0.48 -2.10
CA ILE A 157 16.31 -1.62 -1.36
C ILE A 157 15.88 -2.77 -2.27
N LEU A 158 15.44 -2.50 -3.51
CA LEU A 158 15.12 -3.56 -4.48
C LEU A 158 16.30 -4.50 -4.77
N ASN A 159 17.53 -3.97 -4.82
CA ASN A 159 18.73 -4.79 -4.93
C ASN A 159 19.14 -5.39 -3.57
N GLN A 160 19.25 -4.52 -2.56
CA GLN A 160 19.93 -4.88 -1.32
C GLN A 160 19.10 -5.78 -0.41
N ASN A 161 17.77 -5.81 -0.54
CA ASN A 161 16.92 -6.77 0.18
C ASN A 161 17.30 -8.23 -0.14
N TYR A 162 17.65 -8.54 -1.40
CA TYR A 162 18.16 -9.86 -1.75
C TYR A 162 19.62 -10.06 -1.30
N ILE A 163 20.50 -9.09 -1.57
CA ILE A 163 21.94 -9.21 -1.29
C ILE A 163 22.20 -9.41 0.21
N ASN A 164 21.58 -8.58 1.04
CA ASN A 164 21.84 -8.53 2.48
C ASN A 164 20.91 -9.46 3.28
N GLY A 165 19.65 -9.59 2.84
CA GLY A 165 18.58 -10.26 3.58
C GLY A 165 18.07 -11.56 2.96
N ARG A 166 18.57 -11.94 1.77
CA ARG A 166 18.05 -13.07 0.97
C ARG A 166 16.55 -12.97 0.65
N MET A 167 15.99 -11.76 0.70
CA MET A 167 14.59 -11.55 0.40
C MET A 167 14.38 -11.59 -1.11
N THR A 168 13.42 -12.40 -1.57
CA THR A 168 13.18 -12.67 -3.00
C THR A 168 11.96 -11.95 -3.56
N SER A 169 11.29 -11.16 -2.73
CA SER A 169 10.27 -10.19 -3.10
C SER A 169 10.38 -8.98 -2.20
N THR A 170 9.98 -7.82 -2.72
CA THR A 170 9.85 -6.56 -1.98
C THR A 170 8.60 -5.87 -2.47
N ILE A 171 7.66 -5.59 -1.56
CA ILE A 171 6.35 -5.04 -1.87
C ILE A 171 6.26 -3.63 -1.30
N SER A 172 6.00 -2.66 -2.17
CA SER A 172 5.89 -1.25 -1.79
C SER A 172 4.54 -0.97 -1.13
N TRP A 173 4.55 -0.44 0.09
CA TRP A 173 3.44 0.37 0.57
C TRP A 173 3.68 1.82 0.16
N ASN A 174 2.84 2.45 -0.67
CA ASN A 174 1.66 1.91 -1.34
C ASN A 174 1.76 1.95 -2.89
N LEU A 175 0.76 1.40 -3.57
CA LEU A 175 0.75 1.25 -5.03
C LEU A 175 0.70 2.61 -5.74
N VAL A 176 -0.24 3.46 -5.33
CA VAL A 176 -0.51 4.78 -5.91
C VAL A 176 -1.13 5.67 -4.84
N ALA A 177 -0.62 6.90 -4.73
CA ALA A 177 -1.19 7.91 -3.86
C ALA A 177 -2.47 8.48 -4.49
N SER A 178 -3.59 7.84 -4.19
CA SER A 178 -4.96 8.24 -4.57
C SER A 178 -5.82 8.53 -3.33
N TYR A 179 -5.22 9.25 -2.39
CA TYR A 179 -5.85 9.72 -1.16
C TYR A 179 -5.43 11.18 -0.93
N TYR A 180 -6.19 11.93 -0.15
CA TYR A 180 -5.87 13.33 0.13
C TYR A 180 -4.46 13.48 0.70
N GLN A 181 -3.65 14.36 0.10
CA GLN A 181 -2.24 14.54 0.46
C GLN A 181 -2.03 14.87 1.95
N ASP A 182 -2.95 15.59 2.59
CA ASP A 182 -2.84 15.98 3.99
C ASP A 182 -3.22 14.86 4.99
N LEU A 183 -3.63 13.69 4.51
CA LEU A 183 -3.73 12.48 5.33
C LEU A 183 -2.32 11.93 5.66
N SER A 184 -2.27 11.01 6.61
CA SER A 184 -1.02 10.33 6.97
C SER A 184 -0.34 9.75 5.73
N PHE A 185 0.98 9.98 5.61
CA PHE A 185 1.82 9.47 4.52
C PHE A 185 1.39 9.95 3.12
N GLY A 186 0.97 11.21 3.01
CA GLY A 186 0.67 11.88 1.74
C GLY A 186 1.75 11.67 0.69
N ARG A 187 1.35 11.16 -0.49
CA ARG A 187 2.25 10.87 -1.62
C ARG A 187 3.35 9.81 -1.39
N ASP A 188 3.14 8.88 -0.47
CA ASP A 188 4.05 7.75 -0.24
C ASP A 188 3.72 6.52 -1.13
N GLY A 189 3.21 6.75 -2.35
CA GLY A 189 2.91 5.71 -3.34
C GLY A 189 3.84 5.75 -4.54
N LEU A 190 3.96 4.67 -5.33
CA LEU A 190 4.90 4.63 -6.47
C LEU A 190 4.66 5.74 -7.51
N MET A 191 3.43 6.25 -7.60
CA MET A 191 3.04 7.45 -8.37
C MET A 191 1.88 8.19 -7.68
N THR A 192 1.51 9.37 -8.17
CA THR A 192 0.46 10.23 -7.58
C THR A 192 -0.73 10.37 -8.52
N ALA A 193 -1.94 10.13 -8.02
CA ALA A 193 -3.20 10.27 -8.74
C ALA A 193 -4.34 10.65 -7.77
N GLU A 194 -4.15 11.77 -7.07
CA GLU A 194 -5.01 12.26 -5.98
C GLU A 194 -6.02 13.33 -6.41
N GLN A 195 -6.10 13.66 -7.71
CA GLN A 195 -7.01 14.69 -8.23
C GLN A 195 -7.99 14.17 -9.29
N PRO A 196 -8.90 13.26 -8.92
CA PRO A 196 -9.90 12.73 -9.85
C PRO A 196 -10.78 13.82 -10.48
N TRP A 197 -11.03 14.95 -9.80
CA TRP A 197 -11.81 16.07 -10.34
C TRP A 197 -11.13 16.84 -11.48
N SER A 198 -9.79 16.83 -11.56
CA SER A 198 -9.03 17.49 -12.63
C SER A 198 -8.55 16.49 -13.69
N GLY A 199 -8.42 15.22 -13.33
CA GLY A 199 -7.77 14.19 -14.14
C GLY A 199 -6.25 14.25 -14.09
N ASN A 200 -5.66 15.11 -13.25
CA ASN A 200 -4.21 15.19 -13.08
C ASN A 200 -3.66 13.95 -12.36
N TYR A 201 -2.52 13.48 -12.84
CA TYR A 201 -1.68 12.49 -12.18
C TYR A 201 -0.21 12.80 -12.49
N VAL A 202 0.70 12.25 -11.69
CA VAL A 202 2.14 12.40 -11.87
C VAL A 202 2.79 11.02 -11.89
N VAL A 203 3.49 10.70 -12.98
CA VAL A 203 4.28 9.48 -13.09
C VAL A 203 5.66 9.75 -12.48
N GLU A 204 5.77 9.40 -11.21
CA GLU A 204 6.94 9.69 -10.38
C GLU A 204 8.11 8.73 -10.63
N SER A 205 9.27 9.09 -10.08
CA SER A 205 10.51 8.32 -10.25
C SER A 205 10.43 6.84 -9.83
N PRO A 206 9.70 6.44 -8.76
CA PRO A 206 9.62 5.04 -8.35
C PRO A 206 9.00 4.10 -9.39
N ILE A 207 8.13 4.59 -10.29
CA ILE A 207 7.60 3.80 -11.43
C ILE A 207 8.73 3.32 -12.33
N TRP A 208 9.63 4.24 -12.67
CA TRP A 208 10.74 3.97 -13.57
C TRP A 208 11.83 3.12 -12.93
N ILE A 209 12.03 3.29 -11.62
CA ILE A 209 12.88 2.40 -10.83
C ILE A 209 12.30 0.99 -10.74
N THR A 210 10.99 0.85 -10.54
CA THR A 210 10.33 -0.46 -10.58
C THR A 210 10.55 -1.15 -11.93
N ALA A 211 10.47 -0.39 -13.04
CA ALA A 211 10.66 -0.92 -14.39
C ALA A 211 12.08 -1.47 -14.66
N HIS A 212 13.12 -0.97 -13.97
CA HIS A 212 14.48 -1.51 -14.07
C HIS A 212 14.58 -2.98 -13.66
N THR A 213 13.66 -3.47 -12.84
CA THR A 213 13.56 -4.88 -12.46
C THR A 213 12.42 -5.58 -13.19
N THR A 214 11.21 -5.04 -13.12
CA THR A 214 9.98 -5.79 -13.49
C THR A 214 9.78 -5.99 -15.00
N GLN A 215 10.41 -5.18 -15.86
CA GLN A 215 10.37 -5.42 -17.30
C GLN A 215 11.35 -6.51 -17.77
N PHE A 216 12.30 -6.91 -16.92
CA PHE A 216 13.45 -7.74 -17.30
C PHE A 216 13.68 -8.96 -16.39
N ALA A 217 12.77 -9.18 -15.44
CA ALA A 217 12.72 -10.36 -14.60
C ALA A 217 11.24 -10.68 -14.31
N GLN A 218 10.94 -11.97 -14.12
CA GLN A 218 9.60 -12.45 -13.80
C GLN A 218 9.65 -13.42 -12.61
N PRO A 219 8.56 -13.59 -11.84
CA PRO A 219 8.46 -14.67 -10.87
C PRO A 219 8.87 -16.02 -11.49
N GLY A 220 9.69 -16.78 -10.75
CA GLY A 220 10.30 -18.03 -11.22
C GLY A 220 11.72 -17.89 -11.79
N TRP A 221 12.17 -16.67 -12.09
CA TRP A 221 13.60 -16.41 -12.37
C TRP A 221 14.43 -16.63 -11.11
N ARG A 222 15.73 -16.91 -11.30
CA ARG A 222 16.67 -17.16 -10.21
C ARG A 222 17.76 -16.12 -10.20
N TYR A 223 18.05 -15.59 -9.02
CA TYR A 223 19.27 -14.85 -8.80
C TYR A 223 20.50 -15.74 -8.98
N LEU A 224 21.57 -15.18 -9.53
CA LEU A 224 22.88 -15.82 -9.53
C LEU A 224 23.49 -15.75 -8.13
N GLN A 225 24.45 -16.64 -7.86
CA GLN A 225 25.24 -16.59 -6.62
C GLN A 225 26.22 -15.41 -6.60
N THR A 226 26.55 -14.87 -7.77
CA THR A 226 27.51 -13.77 -7.97
C THR A 226 26.78 -12.43 -7.99
N VAL A 227 26.22 -12.04 -6.85
CA VAL A 227 25.66 -10.70 -6.60
C VAL A 227 26.45 -10.04 -5.47
N GLY A 228 26.37 -8.71 -5.33
CA GLY A 228 27.04 -8.04 -4.22
C GLY A 228 27.23 -6.55 -4.38
N ASN A 229 28.16 -6.01 -3.60
CA ASN A 229 28.45 -4.59 -3.51
C ASN A 229 29.71 -4.23 -4.31
N PHE A 230 29.76 -3.00 -4.81
CA PHE A 230 30.97 -2.47 -5.44
C PHE A 230 31.96 -1.93 -4.41
N THR A 231 33.22 -1.80 -4.82
CA THR A 231 34.32 -1.35 -3.96
C THR A 231 34.11 0.07 -3.45
N HIS A 232 33.58 0.98 -4.27
CA HIS A 232 33.33 2.37 -3.88
C HIS A 232 31.83 2.68 -3.65
N GLY A 233 31.06 1.68 -3.20
CA GLY A 233 29.64 1.83 -2.87
C GLY A 233 28.69 1.52 -4.05
N GLY A 234 27.43 1.27 -3.73
CA GLY A 234 26.43 0.73 -4.66
C GLY A 234 26.45 -0.80 -4.73
N SER A 235 25.49 -1.37 -5.45
CA SER A 235 25.28 -2.82 -5.53
C SER A 235 24.84 -3.29 -6.90
N TYR A 236 24.98 -4.60 -7.15
CA TYR A 236 24.45 -5.25 -8.33
C TYR A 236 23.82 -6.60 -8.01
N VAL A 237 22.74 -6.89 -8.72
CA VAL A 237 22.13 -8.22 -8.77
C VAL A 237 22.11 -8.74 -10.20
N ALA A 238 22.07 -10.06 -10.35
CA ALA A 238 21.96 -10.72 -11.65
C ALA A 238 20.97 -11.86 -11.56
N LEU A 239 20.08 -11.97 -12.54
CA LEU A 239 19.02 -12.98 -12.61
C LEU A 239 19.02 -13.68 -13.97
N THR A 240 18.55 -14.93 -13.97
CA THR A 240 18.36 -15.73 -15.18
C THR A 240 17.06 -16.53 -15.13
N ASP A 241 16.46 -16.77 -16.29
CA ASP A 241 15.30 -17.65 -16.47
C ASP A 241 15.69 -19.13 -16.63
N GLY A 242 16.99 -19.45 -16.67
CA GLY A 242 17.49 -20.80 -16.97
C GLY A 242 17.33 -21.23 -18.43
N LYS A 243 16.91 -20.33 -19.32
CA LYS A 243 16.75 -20.55 -20.77
C LYS A 243 17.72 -19.72 -21.60
N GLY A 244 18.72 -19.12 -20.94
CA GLY A 244 19.80 -18.33 -21.56
C GLY A 244 19.63 -16.83 -21.40
N ASN A 245 18.50 -16.34 -20.87
CA ASN A 245 18.39 -14.91 -20.58
C ASN A 245 19.19 -14.53 -19.33
N LEU A 246 19.77 -13.34 -19.38
CA LEU A 246 20.51 -12.72 -18.30
C LEU A 246 20.02 -11.28 -18.14
N THR A 247 19.75 -10.89 -16.90
CA THR A 247 19.48 -9.50 -16.51
C THR A 247 20.39 -9.13 -15.35
N VAL A 248 21.16 -8.06 -15.48
CA VAL A 248 21.99 -7.47 -14.43
C VAL A 248 21.44 -6.09 -14.10
N ILE A 249 21.19 -5.83 -12.82
CA ILE A 249 20.64 -4.56 -12.34
C ILE A 249 21.65 -3.96 -11.36
N ILE A 250 22.06 -2.73 -11.62
CA ILE A 250 23.09 -2.00 -10.90
C ILE A 250 22.43 -0.76 -10.29
N GLU A 251 22.72 -0.48 -9.02
CA GLU A 251 22.36 0.79 -8.38
C GLU A 251 23.58 1.38 -7.67
N THR A 252 23.71 2.71 -7.73
CA THR A 252 24.75 3.46 -7.03
C THR A 252 24.14 4.60 -6.23
N MET A 253 23.13 4.32 -5.41
CA MET A 253 22.41 5.35 -4.66
C MET A 253 23.26 5.89 -3.51
N SER A 254 23.46 7.21 -3.48
CA SER A 254 24.11 7.89 -2.35
C SER A 254 23.23 7.90 -1.12
N HIS A 255 23.85 8.04 0.06
CA HIS A 255 23.14 8.01 1.34
C HIS A 255 22.04 9.07 1.41
N ASP A 256 22.39 10.35 1.21
CA ASP A 256 21.48 11.48 1.41
C ASP A 256 20.32 11.53 0.40
N HIS A 257 20.49 10.86 -0.74
CA HIS A 257 19.51 10.80 -1.83
C HIS A 257 18.77 9.46 -1.89
N SER A 258 18.85 8.63 -0.85
CA SER A 258 18.14 7.35 -0.81
C SER A 258 17.66 6.95 0.58
N VAL A 259 17.46 7.92 1.46
CA VAL A 259 16.92 7.68 2.80
C VAL A 259 15.45 7.28 2.66
N CYS A 260 15.11 6.08 3.14
CA CYS A 260 13.72 5.67 3.34
C CYS A 260 13.22 6.20 4.69
N ILE A 261 11.90 6.28 4.87
CA ILE A 261 11.34 6.67 6.18
C ILE A 261 11.72 5.69 7.30
N ARG A 262 11.90 4.40 6.97
CA ARG A 262 12.18 3.31 7.91
C ARG A 262 13.13 2.28 7.30
N PRO A 263 14.06 1.70 8.09
CA PRO A 263 14.58 2.23 9.35
C PRO A 263 15.58 3.38 9.10
N VAL A 264 16.19 3.91 10.16
CA VAL A 264 17.32 4.84 10.04
C VAL A 264 18.43 4.20 9.22
N LEU A 265 18.85 4.87 8.15
CA LEU A 265 19.95 4.44 7.28
C LEU A 265 21.29 4.91 7.87
N PRO A 266 22.23 4.00 8.19
CA PRO A 266 23.57 4.41 8.60
C PRO A 266 24.32 5.09 7.46
N ALA A 267 25.14 6.10 7.79
CA ALA A 267 25.94 6.82 6.81
C ALA A 267 26.89 5.90 6.04
N TYR A 268 26.99 6.10 4.73
CA TYR A 268 27.96 5.46 3.86
C TYR A 268 28.36 6.41 2.73
N ASN A 269 29.54 6.17 2.15
CA ASN A 269 30.06 6.97 1.05
C ASN A 269 29.92 6.21 -0.26
N ILE A 270 29.77 6.99 -1.34
CA ILE A 270 29.80 6.47 -2.69
C ILE A 270 30.60 7.41 -3.59
N SER A 271 31.35 6.84 -4.54
CA SER A 271 32.05 7.62 -5.54
C SER A 271 32.01 6.95 -6.91
N ALA A 272 32.19 7.75 -7.95
CA ALA A 272 32.26 7.25 -9.32
C ALA A 272 33.39 6.22 -9.46
N GLN A 273 33.13 5.15 -10.20
CA GLN A 273 34.05 4.04 -10.36
C GLN A 273 33.84 3.32 -11.70
N ASN A 274 34.83 2.55 -12.14
CA ASN A 274 34.70 1.68 -13.30
C ASN A 274 34.40 0.25 -12.83
N ALA A 275 33.23 -0.27 -13.19
CA ALA A 275 32.83 -1.64 -12.91
C ALA A 275 33.12 -2.52 -14.14
N THR A 276 33.99 -3.51 -13.97
CA THR A 276 34.30 -4.50 -15.02
C THR A 276 33.66 -5.83 -14.68
N PHE A 277 32.84 -6.34 -15.58
CA PHE A 277 32.14 -7.61 -15.45
C PHE A 277 32.75 -8.64 -16.39
N ARG A 278 32.81 -9.89 -15.92
CA ARG A 278 33.22 -11.04 -16.71
C ARG A 278 32.11 -12.09 -16.70
N LEU A 279 31.42 -12.24 -17.82
CA LEU A 279 30.48 -13.31 -18.04
C LEU A 279 31.22 -14.64 -18.18
N LYS A 280 30.79 -15.64 -17.41
CA LYS A 280 31.37 -16.98 -17.38
C LYS A 280 30.28 -18.03 -17.58
N GLY A 281 30.69 -19.28 -17.79
CA GLY A 281 29.77 -20.40 -17.96
C GLY A 281 28.92 -20.21 -19.22
N SER A 282 27.63 -20.53 -19.12
CA SER A 282 26.67 -20.39 -20.23
C SER A 282 26.48 -18.94 -20.70
N PHE A 283 26.85 -17.94 -19.90
CA PHE A 283 26.76 -16.53 -20.30
C PHE A 283 27.97 -16.02 -21.08
N ALA A 284 29.04 -16.80 -21.20
CA ALA A 284 30.26 -16.38 -21.90
C ALA A 284 30.04 -16.17 -23.41
N GLU A 285 28.99 -16.77 -23.97
CA GLU A 285 28.60 -16.64 -25.39
C GLU A 285 27.80 -15.38 -25.68
N ILE A 286 27.35 -14.64 -24.65
CA ILE A 286 26.65 -13.36 -24.83
C ILE A 286 27.64 -12.34 -25.39
N THR A 287 27.32 -11.78 -26.55
CA THR A 287 28.14 -10.77 -27.24
C THR A 287 27.60 -9.36 -27.12
N GLU A 288 26.36 -9.20 -26.67
CA GLU A 288 25.67 -7.91 -26.55
C GLU A 288 24.59 -7.94 -25.47
N LEU A 289 24.42 -6.84 -24.74
CA LEU A 289 23.34 -6.65 -23.77
C LEU A 289 22.65 -5.30 -24.02
N GLN A 290 21.32 -5.31 -24.04
CA GLN A 290 20.51 -4.09 -24.05
C GLN A 290 20.76 -3.31 -22.76
N MET A 291 20.80 -1.98 -22.85
CA MET A 291 21.13 -1.12 -21.71
C MET A 291 20.02 -0.09 -21.46
N TRP A 292 19.53 -0.07 -20.22
CA TRP A 292 18.56 0.90 -19.70
C TRP A 292 19.19 1.68 -18.57
N TYR A 293 18.89 2.98 -18.50
CA TYR A 293 19.59 3.91 -17.62
C TYR A 293 18.64 4.90 -16.94
N SER A 294 18.84 5.09 -15.64
CA SER A 294 18.30 6.20 -14.88
C SER A 294 19.41 6.94 -14.14
N LYS A 295 19.26 8.26 -14.02
CA LYS A 295 20.12 9.16 -13.28
C LYS A 295 19.27 10.17 -12.55
N PHE A 296 19.42 10.20 -11.23
CA PHE A 296 18.86 11.27 -10.43
C PHE A 296 19.82 12.47 -10.46
N ASP A 297 19.38 13.59 -11.01
CA ASP A 297 20.20 14.81 -11.13
C ASP A 297 19.66 15.89 -10.21
N TYR A 298 20.10 15.84 -8.95
CA TYR A 298 19.76 16.79 -7.91
C TYR A 298 20.38 18.18 -8.13
N ALA A 299 21.53 18.26 -8.81
CA ALA A 299 22.22 19.54 -9.04
C ALA A 299 21.46 20.43 -10.04
N ASN A 300 20.86 19.83 -11.08
CA ASN A 300 20.08 20.55 -12.09
C ASN A 300 18.57 20.34 -11.96
N SER A 301 18.12 19.57 -10.97
CA SER A 301 16.70 19.18 -10.77
C SER A 301 16.07 18.58 -12.04
N LYS A 302 16.86 17.80 -12.80
CA LYS A 302 16.43 17.23 -14.09
C LYS A 302 16.90 15.80 -14.26
N SER A 303 16.22 14.90 -13.56
CA SER A 303 16.50 13.47 -13.60
C SER A 303 16.19 12.87 -14.98
N THR A 304 17.05 11.96 -15.42
CA THR A 304 16.83 11.14 -16.62
C THR A 304 16.35 9.78 -16.17
N LEU A 305 15.12 9.40 -16.50
CA LEU A 305 14.52 8.16 -15.99
C LEU A 305 14.23 7.17 -17.13
N PHE A 306 14.63 5.91 -16.92
CA PHE A 306 14.37 4.74 -17.78
C PHE A 306 14.66 4.98 -19.28
N LYS A 307 15.81 5.60 -19.56
CA LYS A 307 16.27 5.87 -20.92
C LYS A 307 16.95 4.64 -21.50
N LYS A 308 16.51 4.17 -22.67
CA LYS A 308 17.24 3.15 -23.45
C LYS A 308 18.51 3.77 -24.03
N LEU A 309 19.65 3.17 -23.74
CA LEU A 309 20.96 3.54 -24.28
C LEU A 309 21.37 2.54 -25.38
N PRO A 310 22.39 2.86 -26.21
CA PRO A 310 22.97 1.88 -27.11
C PRO A 310 23.39 0.61 -26.35
N PRO A 311 23.13 -0.58 -26.90
CA PRO A 311 23.55 -1.84 -26.27
C PRO A 311 25.06 -1.87 -26.00
N ILE A 312 25.45 -2.51 -24.90
CA ILE A 312 26.86 -2.71 -24.57
C ILE A 312 27.37 -3.97 -25.27
N LYS A 313 28.54 -3.86 -25.91
CA LYS A 313 29.23 -5.00 -26.50
C LYS A 313 30.01 -5.75 -25.44
N VAL A 314 29.90 -7.07 -25.47
CA VAL A 314 30.68 -7.98 -24.64
C VAL A 314 31.76 -8.60 -25.51
N THR A 315 33.02 -8.34 -25.18
CA THR A 315 34.18 -8.84 -25.94
C THR A 315 34.93 -9.84 -25.08
N GLU A 316 35.09 -11.06 -25.57
CA GLU A 316 35.74 -12.16 -24.82
C GLU A 316 35.08 -12.42 -23.44
N GLY A 317 33.77 -12.19 -23.34
CA GLY A 317 33.01 -12.29 -22.09
C GLY A 317 33.17 -11.11 -21.14
N PHE A 318 33.87 -10.03 -21.53
CA PHE A 318 34.08 -8.85 -20.71
C PHE A 318 33.32 -7.63 -21.21
N PHE A 319 32.90 -6.79 -20.26
CA PHE A 319 32.51 -5.41 -20.51
C PHE A 319 32.85 -4.55 -19.29
N THR A 320 33.01 -3.24 -19.51
CA THR A 320 33.29 -2.26 -18.46
C THR A 320 32.32 -1.08 -18.59
N LEU A 321 31.78 -0.65 -17.46
CA LEU A 321 30.93 0.53 -17.34
C LEU A 321 31.60 1.54 -16.41
N SER A 322 31.57 2.81 -16.81
CA SER A 322 31.84 3.90 -15.88
C SER A 322 30.52 4.24 -15.20
N ILE A 323 30.44 3.95 -13.90
CA ILE A 323 29.23 4.16 -13.10
C ILE A 323 29.44 5.36 -12.18
N GLY A 324 28.55 6.34 -12.27
CA GLY A 324 28.52 7.52 -11.42
C GLY A 324 27.74 7.27 -10.13
N VAL A 325 27.51 8.35 -9.39
CA VAL A 325 26.68 8.37 -8.17
C VAL A 325 25.21 8.59 -8.57
N ASP A 326 24.26 8.04 -7.84
CA ASP A 326 22.81 8.15 -8.07
C ASP A 326 22.37 7.69 -9.47
N GLU A 327 22.94 6.57 -9.94
CA GLU A 327 22.63 5.94 -11.22
C GLU A 327 22.03 4.55 -11.03
N VAL A 328 21.14 4.17 -11.95
CA VAL A 328 20.60 2.82 -12.07
C VAL A 328 20.79 2.33 -13.49
N TYR A 329 21.35 1.13 -13.66
CA TYR A 329 21.49 0.48 -14.95
C TYR A 329 20.79 -0.87 -14.94
N THR A 330 20.11 -1.19 -16.04
CA THR A 330 19.72 -2.57 -16.34
C THR A 330 20.39 -3.01 -17.64
N LEU A 331 21.17 -4.09 -17.56
CA LEU A 331 21.87 -4.71 -18.68
C LEU A 331 21.25 -6.08 -18.90
N THR A 332 20.66 -6.33 -20.06
CA THR A 332 19.84 -7.53 -20.25
C THR A 332 19.89 -8.07 -21.67
N SER A 333 19.75 -9.39 -21.82
CA SER A 333 19.49 -10.02 -23.12
C SER A 333 18.04 -9.84 -23.58
N VAL A 334 17.14 -9.47 -22.67
CA VAL A 334 15.71 -9.28 -22.95
C VAL A 334 15.50 -8.00 -23.77
N THR A 335 14.84 -8.14 -24.92
CA THR A 335 14.67 -7.04 -25.90
C THR A 335 13.32 -6.34 -25.82
N THR A 336 12.41 -6.79 -24.94
CA THR A 336 11.01 -6.33 -24.83
C THR A 336 10.81 -5.07 -24.00
N GLY A 337 11.88 -4.53 -23.39
CA GLY A 337 11.77 -3.33 -22.57
C GLY A 337 11.23 -2.12 -23.34
N GLN A 338 10.40 -1.34 -22.67
CA GLN A 338 9.78 -0.13 -23.22
C GLN A 338 9.51 0.91 -22.14
N LYS A 339 9.78 2.19 -22.46
CA LYS A 339 9.29 3.31 -21.67
C LYS A 339 7.90 3.71 -22.19
N GLY A 340 6.84 3.27 -21.50
CA GLY A 340 5.48 3.63 -21.86
C GLY A 340 5.28 5.15 -21.84
N THR A 341 4.59 5.70 -22.82
CA THR A 341 4.28 7.13 -22.91
C THR A 341 2.83 7.34 -23.29
N TYR A 342 2.21 8.34 -22.67
CA TYR A 342 0.86 8.81 -22.95
C TYR A 342 0.92 10.34 -23.05
N PRO A 343 -0.11 10.99 -23.63
CA PRO A 343 -0.22 12.45 -23.59
C PRO A 343 -0.14 12.97 -22.15
N ASP A 344 0.38 14.20 -22.00
CA ASP A 344 0.43 14.84 -20.69
C ASP A 344 -0.98 14.95 -20.10
N PRO A 345 -1.16 14.63 -18.81
CA PRO A 345 -2.45 14.79 -18.15
C PRO A 345 -2.85 16.26 -18.05
N PRO A 346 -4.14 16.55 -17.79
CA PRO A 346 -4.58 17.89 -17.44
C PRO A 346 -3.74 18.49 -16.30
N SER A 347 -3.61 19.81 -16.29
CA SER A 347 -2.91 20.51 -15.21
C SER A 347 -3.62 20.31 -13.87
N SER A 348 -2.83 20.21 -12.80
CA SER A 348 -3.34 20.16 -11.43
C SER A 348 -4.26 21.35 -11.12
N THR A 349 -5.37 21.09 -10.43
CA THR A 349 -6.29 22.12 -9.94
C THR A 349 -6.75 21.77 -8.52
N PRO A 350 -6.98 22.77 -7.64
CA PRO A 350 -7.61 22.55 -6.35
C PRO A 350 -8.99 21.89 -6.49
N PHE A 351 -9.50 21.32 -5.39
CA PHE A 351 -10.86 20.79 -5.36
C PHE A 351 -11.88 21.87 -5.75
N PRO A 352 -13.00 21.53 -6.44
CA PRO A 352 -14.02 22.51 -6.80
C PRO A 352 -14.50 23.36 -5.62
N LYS A 353 -14.46 24.69 -5.76
CA LYS A 353 -14.91 25.64 -4.73
C LYS A 353 -16.41 25.53 -4.39
N SER A 354 -17.18 24.92 -5.28
CA SER A 354 -18.58 24.61 -5.08
C SER A 354 -18.77 23.15 -5.52
N TYR A 355 -19.26 22.34 -4.60
CA TYR A 355 -19.53 20.92 -4.78
C TYR A 355 -20.94 20.62 -4.26
N TYR A 356 -21.64 19.75 -4.98
CA TYR A 356 -22.97 19.29 -4.64
C TYR A 356 -23.11 17.84 -5.11
N ASP A 357 -23.75 17.03 -4.30
CA ASP A 357 -24.09 15.63 -4.59
C ASP A 357 -25.47 15.38 -3.97
N ASP A 358 -26.44 14.99 -4.79
CA ASP A 358 -27.77 14.57 -4.34
C ASP A 358 -27.84 13.06 -4.08
N PHE A 359 -26.80 12.35 -4.52
CA PHE A 359 -26.69 10.92 -4.45
C PHE A 359 -27.82 10.13 -5.12
N ASP A 360 -28.45 10.70 -6.15
CA ASP A 360 -29.55 10.04 -6.89
C ASP A 360 -29.04 9.15 -8.04
N GLU A 361 -27.73 9.13 -8.32
CA GLU A 361 -27.14 8.29 -9.36
C GLU A 361 -26.90 6.84 -8.90
N SER A 362 -27.07 5.87 -9.80
CA SER A 362 -26.68 4.47 -9.54
C SER A 362 -25.16 4.33 -9.60
N PRO A 363 -24.46 4.14 -8.47
CA PRO A 363 -23.02 4.23 -8.46
C PRO A 363 -22.40 2.93 -9.00
N SER A 364 -21.25 3.05 -9.69
CA SER A 364 -20.44 1.89 -10.11
C SER A 364 -19.61 1.29 -8.97
N PHE A 365 -19.60 1.96 -7.81
CA PHE A 365 -18.92 1.62 -6.57
C PHE A 365 -19.92 1.76 -5.41
N ASP A 366 -19.63 1.18 -4.25
CA ASP A 366 -20.58 1.16 -3.13
C ASP A 366 -20.68 2.50 -2.37
N GLU A 367 -19.69 3.39 -2.55
CA GLU A 367 -19.57 4.72 -1.91
C GLU A 367 -19.55 5.85 -2.97
N ALA A 368 -20.05 7.03 -2.60
CA ALA A 368 -20.02 8.23 -3.44
C ALA A 368 -18.58 8.72 -3.70
N PRO A 369 -18.29 9.36 -4.84
CA PRO A 369 -16.96 9.84 -5.15
C PRO A 369 -16.49 10.92 -4.16
N TYR A 370 -15.18 10.99 -3.95
CA TYR A 370 -14.46 11.98 -3.13
C TYR A 370 -14.68 11.93 -1.62
N PHE A 371 -15.75 11.31 -1.14
CA PHE A 371 -15.87 10.98 0.27
C PHE A 371 -14.80 9.94 0.66
N ALA A 372 -14.15 10.18 1.78
CA ALA A 372 -13.10 9.32 2.32
C ALA A 372 -13.41 9.01 3.78
N ASP A 373 -13.95 7.83 4.03
CA ASP A 373 -14.26 7.35 5.37
C ASP A 373 -13.00 7.20 6.22
N GLN A 374 -12.99 7.86 7.39
CA GLN A 374 -11.88 7.81 8.35
C GLN A 374 -12.22 6.96 9.58
N THR A 375 -13.51 6.78 9.88
CA THR A 375 -14.03 5.85 10.90
C THR A 375 -15.46 5.46 10.52
N GLY A 376 -15.71 4.17 10.33
CA GLY A 376 -17.04 3.62 9.99
C GLY A 376 -17.47 3.87 8.53
N PRO A 377 -17.55 2.83 7.68
CA PRO A 377 -17.93 3.03 6.28
C PRO A 377 -19.35 3.52 6.05
N HIS A 378 -19.49 4.34 4.99
CA HIS A 378 -20.75 4.73 4.37
C HIS A 378 -20.96 3.95 3.07
N VAL A 379 -22.19 3.50 2.83
CA VAL A 379 -22.59 2.81 1.59
C VAL A 379 -23.96 3.27 1.13
N PHE A 380 -24.40 2.82 -0.07
CA PHE A 380 -25.66 3.24 -0.67
C PHE A 380 -25.72 4.76 -0.67
N THR A 381 -24.70 5.33 -1.32
CA THR A 381 -24.62 6.75 -1.61
C THR A 381 -24.20 7.64 -0.41
N LEU A 382 -24.75 7.52 0.81
CA LEU A 382 -24.11 8.06 2.04
C LEU A 382 -24.77 7.58 3.37
N ARG A 383 -24.97 6.28 3.57
CA ARG A 383 -25.53 5.73 4.82
C ARG A 383 -24.46 5.02 5.66
N GLN A 384 -24.27 5.46 6.91
CA GLN A 384 -23.40 4.80 7.90
C GLN A 384 -24.03 3.46 8.33
N ILE A 385 -23.32 2.34 8.13
CA ILE A 385 -23.88 0.97 8.35
C ILE A 385 -23.29 0.19 9.52
N ILE A 386 -22.21 0.67 10.12
CA ILE A 386 -21.56 0.07 11.28
C ILE A 386 -22.37 0.34 12.54
N THR A 387 -22.76 -0.75 13.20
CA THR A 387 -23.54 -0.73 14.45
C THR A 387 -22.73 -1.06 15.69
N GLN A 388 -21.45 -1.42 15.54
CA GLN A 388 -20.53 -1.79 16.62
C GLN A 388 -19.10 -1.49 16.18
N GLN A 389 -18.22 -1.12 17.12
CA GLN A 389 -16.83 -0.85 16.83
C GLN A 389 -16.12 -2.09 16.24
N PRO A 390 -15.28 -1.94 15.20
CA PRO A 390 -14.48 -3.05 14.69
C PRO A 390 -13.41 -3.47 15.71
N ILE A 391 -12.83 -4.66 15.49
CA ILE A 391 -11.50 -4.97 16.01
C ILE A 391 -10.52 -4.09 15.23
N ALA A 392 -10.22 -2.93 15.80
CA ALA A 392 -9.49 -1.87 15.14
C ALA A 392 -7.99 -2.19 14.97
N TRP A 393 -7.43 -1.71 13.86
CA TRP A 393 -5.99 -1.71 13.65
C TRP A 393 -5.33 -0.47 14.27
N ALA A 394 -5.89 0.69 13.92
CA ALA A 394 -5.51 2.00 14.41
C ALA A 394 -6.37 2.39 15.62
N THR A 395 -6.24 3.65 16.04
CA THR A 395 -7.10 4.25 17.07
C THR A 395 -8.23 5.02 16.38
N ASP A 396 -9.27 4.29 15.97
CA ASP A 396 -10.50 4.82 15.40
C ASP A 396 -11.16 5.83 16.37
N SER A 397 -11.92 6.78 15.82
CA SER A 397 -12.72 7.73 16.63
C SER A 397 -13.91 7.02 17.29
N ASP A 398 -14.41 7.58 18.39
CA ASP A 398 -15.65 7.10 19.01
C ASP A 398 -16.89 7.47 18.16
N HIS A 399 -16.72 8.41 17.22
CA HIS A 399 -17.72 8.82 16.24
C HIS A 399 -17.29 8.50 14.80
N THR A 400 -18.25 8.09 13.97
CA THR A 400 -17.99 7.83 12.55
C THR A 400 -17.85 9.15 11.78
N ILE A 401 -16.94 9.20 10.80
CA ILE A 401 -16.69 10.40 10.00
C ILE A 401 -16.17 10.05 8.62
N SER A 402 -16.70 10.74 7.61
CA SER A 402 -16.16 10.81 6.26
C SER A 402 -15.73 12.25 5.95
N ILE A 403 -14.58 12.42 5.30
CA ILE A 403 -14.06 13.74 4.92
C ILE A 403 -14.10 13.92 3.41
N ILE A 404 -14.19 15.17 2.96
CA ILE A 404 -14.23 15.55 1.54
C ILE A 404 -13.69 16.96 1.36
N GLY A 405 -13.12 17.24 0.19
CA GLY A 405 -12.87 18.61 -0.29
C GLY A 405 -11.39 18.97 -0.35
N ASP A 406 -11.08 20.22 0.02
CA ASP A 406 -9.73 20.77 0.04
C ASP A 406 -9.35 21.16 1.47
N TYR A 407 -8.25 20.60 1.95
CA TYR A 407 -7.75 20.83 3.31
C TYR A 407 -7.40 22.31 3.58
N SER A 408 -7.09 23.10 2.54
CA SER A 408 -6.77 24.52 2.65
C SER A 408 -7.97 25.44 2.89
N TRP A 409 -9.20 24.91 2.82
CA TRP A 409 -10.41 25.72 2.98
C TRP A 409 -10.54 26.32 4.38
N ALA A 410 -10.47 27.65 4.44
CA ALA A 410 -10.70 28.41 5.65
C ALA A 410 -12.16 28.88 5.77
N ASN A 411 -12.75 29.46 4.72
CA ASN A 411 -14.11 30.01 4.78
C ASN A 411 -15.03 29.18 3.88
N LEU A 412 -15.98 28.48 4.50
CA LEU A 412 -16.86 27.54 3.82
C LEU A 412 -18.25 27.52 4.46
N THR A 413 -19.23 27.10 3.66
CA THR A 413 -20.58 26.77 4.11
C THR A 413 -20.83 25.32 3.75
N VAL A 414 -21.25 24.53 4.73
CA VAL A 414 -21.55 23.10 4.56
C VAL A 414 -23.02 22.91 4.89
N SER A 415 -23.74 22.19 4.03
CA SER A 415 -25.14 21.81 4.22
C SER A 415 -25.31 20.36 3.80
N CYS A 416 -26.02 19.58 4.61
CA CYS A 416 -26.38 18.21 4.33
C CYS A 416 -27.72 17.90 5.00
N ASP A 417 -28.58 17.17 4.31
CA ASP A 417 -29.80 16.61 4.90
C ASP A 417 -29.44 15.34 5.67
N VAL A 418 -29.87 15.24 6.92
CA VAL A 418 -29.50 14.15 7.82
C VAL A 418 -30.72 13.38 8.32
N LEU A 419 -30.62 12.05 8.35
CA LEU A 419 -31.61 11.15 8.94
C LEU A 419 -30.97 10.39 10.11
N ILE A 420 -31.53 10.53 11.30
CA ILE A 420 -31.11 9.77 12.48
C ILE A 420 -32.03 8.56 12.62
N GLU A 421 -31.50 7.36 12.36
CA GLU A 421 -32.30 6.12 12.36
C GLU A 421 -32.50 5.54 13.76
N THR A 422 -31.54 5.76 14.66
CA THR A 422 -31.59 5.30 16.03
C THR A 422 -32.24 6.39 16.88
N ALA A 423 -33.32 6.05 17.59
CA ALA A 423 -33.87 6.92 18.63
C ALA A 423 -32.82 7.18 19.74
N ASN A 424 -33.18 7.90 20.80
CA ASN A 424 -32.24 8.20 21.90
C ASN A 424 -31.39 6.98 22.31
N PRO A 425 -30.05 7.06 22.26
CA PRO A 425 -29.20 8.26 22.19
C PRO A 425 -28.66 8.65 20.79
N GLY A 426 -29.30 8.27 19.68
CA GLY A 426 -28.79 8.53 18.32
C GLY A 426 -28.53 10.01 17.98
N GLY A 427 -27.56 10.25 17.10
CA GLY A 427 -27.15 11.58 16.65
C GLY A 427 -26.38 11.55 15.34
N ALA A 428 -26.25 12.72 14.72
CA ALA A 428 -25.47 12.95 13.50
C ALA A 428 -24.79 14.32 13.58
N PHE A 429 -23.78 14.58 12.74
CA PHE A 429 -23.13 15.88 12.67
C PHE A 429 -22.69 16.23 11.25
N VAL A 430 -22.53 17.54 11.02
CA VAL A 430 -21.74 18.08 9.90
C VAL A 430 -20.53 18.82 10.48
N ALA A 431 -19.40 18.78 9.78
CA ALA A 431 -18.18 19.40 10.26
C ALA A 431 -17.49 20.26 9.18
N ALA A 432 -16.69 21.22 9.63
CA ALA A 432 -15.87 22.06 8.78
C ALA A 432 -14.47 22.21 9.39
N ARG A 433 -13.46 22.43 8.53
CA ARG A 433 -12.04 22.62 8.94
C ARG A 433 -11.49 21.44 9.75
N VAL A 434 -11.88 20.22 9.40
CA VAL A 434 -11.41 18.99 10.05
C VAL A 434 -9.90 18.87 9.81
N SER A 435 -9.11 18.93 10.88
CA SER A 435 -7.66 19.14 10.81
C SER A 435 -6.84 17.85 10.72
N ARG A 436 -7.45 16.67 10.98
CA ARG A 436 -6.75 15.38 10.99
C ARG A 436 -7.68 14.28 10.49
N GLY A 437 -7.10 13.30 9.83
CA GLY A 437 -7.74 12.03 9.45
C GLY A 437 -6.76 10.86 9.64
N GLY A 438 -7.04 9.74 9.00
CA GLY A 438 -6.26 8.51 9.05
C GLY A 438 -6.06 8.03 10.49
N GLU A 439 -4.85 7.58 10.80
CA GLU A 439 -4.47 7.10 12.15
C GLU A 439 -4.63 8.15 13.26
N SER A 440 -4.78 9.43 12.92
CA SER A 440 -4.96 10.54 13.87
C SER A 440 -6.39 11.06 13.95
N VAL A 441 -7.37 10.37 13.35
CA VAL A 441 -8.78 10.82 13.28
C VAL A 441 -9.36 11.12 14.66
N ARG A 442 -9.05 10.32 15.69
CA ARG A 442 -9.52 10.55 17.07
C ARG A 442 -9.09 11.90 17.66
N LYS A 443 -8.06 12.54 17.08
CA LYS A 443 -7.55 13.86 17.48
C LYS A 443 -8.00 14.98 16.53
N ALA A 444 -8.96 14.71 15.66
CA ALA A 444 -9.45 15.69 14.70
C ALA A 444 -10.05 16.89 15.42
N MET A 445 -9.54 18.08 15.07
CA MET A 445 -10.10 19.36 15.48
C MET A 445 -10.84 20.00 14.31
N GLY A 446 -11.74 20.94 14.59
CA GLY A 446 -12.52 21.60 13.56
C GLY A 446 -13.67 22.39 14.16
N VAL A 447 -14.76 22.51 13.41
CA VAL A 447 -16.05 22.96 13.93
C VAL A 447 -17.05 21.87 13.62
N PHE A 448 -17.50 21.16 14.64
CA PHE A 448 -18.45 20.06 14.52
C PHE A 448 -19.81 20.49 15.05
N PHE A 449 -20.86 20.33 14.25
CA PHE A 449 -22.23 20.66 14.63
C PHE A 449 -23.06 19.39 14.74
N PHE A 450 -23.27 18.93 15.97
CA PHE A 450 -24.04 17.74 16.32
C PHE A 450 -25.51 18.05 16.53
N VAL A 451 -26.37 17.17 16.02
CA VAL A 451 -27.81 17.13 16.26
C VAL A 451 -28.20 15.77 16.79
N MET A 452 -29.03 15.74 17.83
CA MET A 452 -29.39 14.52 18.55
C MET A 452 -30.88 14.22 18.43
N ALA A 453 -31.24 12.93 18.45
CA ALA A 453 -32.63 12.48 18.40
C ALA A 453 -33.50 13.01 19.57
N ASN A 454 -32.88 13.42 20.68
CA ASN A 454 -33.58 13.98 21.84
C ASN A 454 -33.96 15.47 21.69
N GLY A 455 -33.73 16.08 20.52
CA GLY A 455 -34.02 17.49 20.28
C GLY A 455 -33.00 18.46 20.89
N THR A 456 -31.76 18.02 21.08
CA THR A 456 -30.63 18.88 21.52
C THR A 456 -29.56 18.98 20.42
N TYR A 457 -28.71 20.00 20.54
CA TYR A 457 -27.58 20.19 19.64
C TYR A 457 -26.32 20.59 20.41
N LYS A 458 -25.17 20.44 19.76
CA LYS A 458 -23.87 20.81 20.32
C LYS A 458 -22.94 21.28 19.21
N VAL A 459 -22.14 22.29 19.51
CA VAL A 459 -21.03 22.72 18.66
C VAL A 459 -19.73 22.51 19.41
N THR A 460 -18.79 21.77 18.81
CA THR A 460 -17.49 21.45 19.43
C THR A 460 -16.33 21.81 18.51
N ASN A 461 -15.14 21.89 19.09
CA ASN A 461 -13.89 22.15 18.39
C ASN A 461 -13.08 20.88 18.09
N ASP A 462 -13.59 19.72 18.50
CA ASP A 462 -12.99 18.40 18.40
C ASP A 462 -14.06 17.32 18.18
N ILE A 463 -13.67 16.22 17.53
CA ILE A 463 -14.59 15.14 17.15
C ILE A 463 -15.10 14.35 18.36
N ASP A 464 -14.23 14.05 19.33
CA ASP A 464 -14.51 13.24 20.52
C ASP A 464 -14.41 14.11 21.81
N PRO A 465 -15.38 15.00 22.06
CA PRO A 465 -15.31 16.01 23.11
C PRO A 465 -15.44 15.42 24.52
N GLU A 466 -14.36 15.45 25.30
CA GLU A 466 -14.38 15.00 26.71
C GLU A 466 -15.23 15.92 27.63
N HIS A 467 -15.43 17.21 27.29
CA HIS A 467 -15.92 18.20 28.27
C HIS A 467 -16.93 19.28 27.80
N ALA A 468 -17.51 19.20 26.60
CA ALA A 468 -18.46 20.23 26.14
C ALA A 468 -19.93 19.94 26.56
N SER A 469 -20.66 20.97 27.00
CA SER A 469 -22.06 20.91 27.45
C SER A 469 -23.08 20.98 26.29
N TRP A 470 -24.24 20.31 26.44
CA TRP A 470 -25.34 20.30 25.46
C TRP A 470 -26.23 21.55 25.56
N LEU A 471 -26.64 22.10 24.42
CA LEU A 471 -27.56 23.25 24.36
C LEU A 471 -28.96 22.79 23.88
N PRO A 472 -30.05 23.35 24.44
CA PRO A 472 -31.41 23.05 23.97
C PRO A 472 -31.67 23.69 22.60
N ILE A 473 -32.35 22.98 21.69
CA ILE A 473 -32.81 23.56 20.41
C ILE A 473 -33.90 24.60 20.71
N ILE A 474 -33.57 25.90 20.59
CA ILE A 474 -34.55 26.98 20.62
C ILE A 474 -34.73 27.47 19.17
N GLY A 475 -35.75 26.92 18.49
CA GLY A 475 -36.34 27.46 17.26
C GLY A 475 -35.38 27.71 16.09
N ILE A 476 -35.05 26.66 15.32
CA ILE A 476 -34.56 26.84 13.95
C ILE A 476 -35.74 27.36 13.11
N MET A 477 -35.81 28.68 12.89
CA MET A 477 -36.67 29.24 11.84
C MET A 477 -36.03 28.99 10.47
N GLY A 478 -36.14 27.74 10.05
CA GLY A 478 -36.05 27.26 8.68
C GLY A 478 -37.05 26.11 8.61
N LYS A 479 -37.87 26.01 7.55
CA LYS A 479 -38.89 24.96 7.44
C LYS A 479 -38.23 23.57 7.44
N GLY A 480 -38.07 22.98 8.61
CA GLY A 480 -37.55 21.63 8.83
C GLY A 480 -38.05 21.19 10.19
N GLY A 481 -39.29 20.69 10.23
CA GLY A 481 -39.80 20.02 11.42
C GLY A 481 -39.02 18.71 11.59
N PHE A 482 -38.26 18.58 12.66
CA PHE A 482 -37.70 17.29 13.06
C PHE A 482 -38.85 16.46 13.63
N SER A 483 -39.45 15.61 12.78
CA SER A 483 -40.38 14.56 13.22
C SER A 483 -39.79 13.20 12.86
N GLU A 484 -39.87 12.27 13.81
CA GLU A 484 -39.52 10.87 13.60
C GLU A 484 -40.26 10.31 12.38
N ARG A 485 -39.49 9.76 11.43
CA ARG A 485 -39.93 9.14 10.17
C ARG A 485 -40.90 9.99 9.34
N HIS A 486 -40.40 10.69 8.33
CA HIS A 486 -41.01 10.72 6.99
C HIS A 486 -40.09 11.48 6.02
N TRP A 487 -39.74 10.83 4.91
CA TRP A 487 -39.50 11.53 3.64
C TRP A 487 -40.87 11.62 2.92
N PRO A 488 -41.23 12.74 2.28
CA PRO A 488 -42.42 12.77 1.44
C PRO A 488 -42.21 11.88 0.22
N ASP A 489 -43.18 11.00 -0.02
CA ASP A 489 -43.29 10.18 -1.22
C ASP A 489 -43.52 11.11 -2.43
N HIS A 490 -42.52 11.28 -3.30
CA HIS A 490 -42.70 11.97 -4.58
C HIS A 490 -43.23 10.97 -5.62
N SER A 491 -44.53 10.69 -5.53
CA SER A 491 -45.32 10.12 -6.62
C SER A 491 -46.37 11.12 -7.09
N THR A 492 -46.06 11.84 -8.17
CA THR A 492 -46.96 12.17 -9.30
C THR A 492 -46.15 12.63 -10.49
#